data_AF-A0A8T4KEC5-F1
#
_entry.id   AF-A0A8T4KEC5-F1
#
_cell.length_a   1.000
_cell.length_b   1.000
_cell.length_c   1.000
_cell.angle_alpha   90.00
_cell.angle_beta   90.00
_cell.angle_gamma   90.00
#
_symmetry.space_group_name_H-M   'P 1'
#
loop_
_entity.id
_entity.type
_entity.pdbx_description
1 polymer ?
#
loop_
_entity_poly.entity_id
_entity_poly.type
_entity_poly.pdbx_seq_one_letter_code
_entity_poly.pdbx_strand_id
1 'polypeptide(L)'
;MFQLFSWRTIIGMVLILSSWIDPFNFGMEFAVVAFILGFDLMPLISKIVIFGIDFWLNISGFGGFLLIQITENIIFHFFALGRIVELIVKPAIVFFLIYISNLPVWLALLVAVIDFFLNYQKKLL
;
A
#
# COMPACT_ATOMS: atom_id res chain seq x y z
N MET A 1 0.85 -13.29 -18.38
CA MET A 1 1.53 -14.35 -17.62
C MET A 1 1.66 -13.85 -16.18
N PHE A 2 0.84 -14.36 -15.25
CA PHE A 2 0.87 -13.92 -13.85
C PHE A 2 2.17 -14.41 -13.20
N GLN A 3 3.19 -13.56 -13.12
CA GLN A 3 4.37 -13.83 -12.28
C GLN A 3 3.92 -13.73 -10.81
N LEU A 4 3.46 -14.85 -10.26
CA LEU A 4 2.98 -14.97 -8.88
C LEU A 4 4.10 -14.70 -7.85
N PHE A 5 5.37 -14.83 -8.23
CA PHE A 5 6.52 -14.64 -7.34
C PHE A 5 7.60 -13.79 -8.00
N SER A 6 7.76 -12.57 -7.50
CA SER A 6 8.93 -11.73 -7.74
C SER A 6 9.58 -11.42 -6.39
N TRP A 7 10.88 -11.09 -6.38
CA TRP A 7 11.56 -10.65 -5.16
C TRP A 7 10.85 -9.48 -4.47
N ARG A 8 10.17 -8.62 -5.25
CA ARG A 8 9.32 -7.53 -4.73
C ARG A 8 8.13 -8.05 -3.93
N THR A 9 7.49 -9.14 -4.38
CA THR A 9 6.36 -9.77 -3.67
C THR A 9 6.81 -10.34 -2.33
N ILE A 10 7.99 -10.96 -2.28
CA ILE A 10 8.54 -11.52 -1.04
C ILE A 10 8.84 -10.40 -0.04
N ILE A 11 9.53 -9.34 -0.48
CA ILE A 11 9.79 -8.16 0.35
C ILE A 11 8.48 -7.56 0.85
N GLY A 12 7.49 -7.43 -0.04
CA GLY A 12 6.17 -6.95 0.33
C GLY A 12 5.51 -7.81 1.42
N MET A 13 5.59 -9.14 1.31
CA MET A 13 5.01 -10.05 2.30
C MET A 13 5.70 -9.92 3.64
N VAL A 14 7.03 -9.83 3.65
CA VAL A 14 7.80 -9.63 4.88
C VAL A 14 7.40 -8.32 5.55
N LEU A 15 7.25 -7.24 4.80
CA LEU A 15 6.84 -5.94 5.35
C LEU A 15 5.44 -6.00 5.96
N ILE A 16 4.48 -6.66 5.31
CA ILE A 16 3.12 -6.83 5.83
C ILE A 16 3.07 -7.73 7.07
N LEU A 17 3.82 -8.83 7.07
CA LEU A 17 3.91 -9.67 8.26
C LEU A 17 4.58 -8.93 9.42
N SER A 18 5.57 -8.09 9.12
CA SER A 18 6.26 -7.27 10.11
C SER A 18 5.35 -6.19 10.69
N SER A 19 4.42 -5.65 9.91
CA SER A 19 3.42 -4.69 10.44
C SER A 19 2.30 -5.34 11.23
N TRP A 20 1.99 -6.62 10.98
CA TRP A 20 1.00 -7.36 11.77
C TRP A 20 1.56 -7.83 13.12
N ILE A 21 2.79 -8.31 13.14
CA ILE A 21 3.40 -8.91 14.34
C ILE A 21 4.11 -7.85 15.18
N ASP A 22 4.56 -6.75 14.56
CA ASP A 22 5.44 -5.73 15.15
C ASP A 22 6.58 -6.33 16.00
N PRO A 23 7.46 -7.14 15.41
CA PRO A 23 8.45 -7.92 16.16
C PRO A 23 9.45 -7.07 16.94
N PHE A 24 9.60 -5.80 16.59
CA PHE A 24 10.52 -4.85 17.21
C PHE A 24 9.82 -3.77 18.03
N ASN A 25 8.48 -3.83 18.14
CA ASN A 25 7.66 -2.88 18.89
C ASN A 25 7.92 -1.42 18.46
N PHE A 26 8.07 -1.20 17.15
CA PHE A 26 8.33 0.12 16.58
C PHE A 26 7.08 1.01 16.61
N GLY A 27 5.92 0.44 16.93
CA GLY A 27 4.67 1.16 17.11
C GLY A 27 3.88 1.33 15.81
N MET A 28 2.75 2.03 15.94
CA MET A 28 1.74 2.15 14.89
C MET A 28 2.25 2.83 13.62
N GLU A 29 3.18 3.77 13.77
CA GLU A 29 3.80 4.49 12.64
C GLU A 29 4.55 3.54 11.71
N PHE A 30 5.42 2.70 12.27
CA PHE A 30 6.15 1.70 11.48
C PHE A 30 5.21 0.68 10.87
N ALA A 31 4.23 0.20 11.63
CA ALA A 31 3.24 -0.75 11.14
C ALA A 31 2.53 -0.21 9.90
N VAL A 32 2.06 1.04 9.91
CA VAL A 32 1.38 1.64 8.75
C VAL A 32 2.31 1.83 7.56
N VAL A 33 3.53 2.33 7.78
CA VAL A 33 4.51 2.51 6.69
C VAL A 33 4.89 1.17 6.05
N ALA A 34 5.27 0.19 6.86
CA ALA A 34 5.64 -1.13 6.39
C ALA A 34 4.47 -1.80 5.68
N PHE A 35 3.26 -1.65 6.20
CA PHE A 35 2.07 -2.20 5.58
C PHE A 35 1.79 -1.57 4.21
N ILE A 36 1.77 -0.24 4.08
CA ILE A 36 1.51 0.46 2.80
C ILE A 36 2.58 0.12 1.76
N LEU A 37 3.85 0.23 2.14
CA LEU A 37 4.96 -0.10 1.23
C LEU A 37 4.92 -1.57 0.82
N GLY A 38 4.66 -2.46 1.77
CA GLY A 38 4.52 -3.88 1.50
C GLY A 38 3.37 -4.17 0.55
N PHE A 39 2.25 -3.47 0.72
CA PHE A 39 1.08 -3.58 -0.14
C PHE A 39 1.41 -3.12 -1.57
N ASP A 40 2.03 -1.96 -1.77
CA ASP A 40 2.34 -1.44 -3.11
C ASP A 40 3.35 -2.25 -3.93
N LEU A 41 4.20 -3.02 -3.25
CA LEU A 41 5.12 -3.96 -3.89
C LEU A 41 4.42 -5.22 -4.42
N MET A 42 3.18 -5.49 -4.00
CA MET A 42 2.46 -6.69 -4.36
C MET A 42 1.58 -6.58 -5.61
N PRO A 43 1.39 -7.70 -6.34
CA PRO A 43 0.40 -7.77 -7.39
C PRO A 43 -1.03 -7.72 -6.83
N LEU A 44 -1.98 -7.32 -7.68
CA LEU A 44 -3.39 -7.13 -7.31
C LEU A 44 -4.01 -8.37 -6.62
N ILE A 45 -3.72 -9.57 -7.11
CA ILE A 45 -4.24 -10.81 -6.53
C ILE A 45 -3.79 -10.96 -5.07
N SER A 46 -2.50 -10.76 -4.79
CA SER A 46 -1.97 -10.84 -3.42
C SER A 46 -2.54 -9.74 -2.53
N LYS A 47 -2.72 -8.51 -3.05
CA LYS A 47 -3.38 -7.41 -2.33
C LYS A 47 -4.79 -7.81 -1.87
N ILE A 48 -5.60 -8.38 -2.77
CA ILE A 48 -6.97 -8.82 -2.47
C ILE A 48 -6.97 -9.91 -1.39
N VAL A 49 -6.05 -10.88 -1.48
CA VAL A 49 -5.94 -11.97 -0.49
C VAL A 49 -5.59 -11.42 0.89
N ILE A 50 -4.56 -10.56 0.97
CA ILE A 50 -4.12 -9.99 2.25
C ILE A 50 -5.20 -9.12 2.87
N PHE A 51 -5.87 -8.31 2.06
CA PHE A 51 -7.03 -7.57 2.54
C PHE A 51 -8.14 -8.48 3.05
N GLY A 52 -8.46 -9.55 2.33
CA GLY A 52 -9.46 -10.52 2.78
C GLY A 52 -9.12 -11.09 4.15
N ILE A 53 -7.85 -11.45 4.36
CA ILE A 53 -7.35 -11.96 5.66
C ILE A 53 -7.45 -10.88 6.74
N ASP A 54 -6.90 -9.69 6.49
CA ASP A 54 -6.86 -8.60 7.46
C ASP A 54 -8.26 -8.10 7.85
N PHE A 55 -9.17 -8.00 6.88
CA PHE A 55 -10.54 -7.55 7.08
C PHE A 55 -11.39 -8.55 7.88
N TRP A 56 -11.26 -9.85 7.60
CA TRP A 56 -12.02 -10.88 8.32
C TRP A 56 -11.49 -11.16 9.73
N LEU A 57 -10.17 -11.08 9.92
CA LEU A 57 -9.53 -11.36 11.21
C LEU A 57 -9.29 -10.10 12.04
N ASN A 58 -9.57 -8.92 11.49
CA ASN A 58 -9.34 -7.60 12.11
C ASN A 58 -7.95 -7.47 12.74
N ILE A 59 -6.91 -7.93 12.03
CA ILE A 59 -5.54 -8.03 12.56
C ILE A 59 -4.97 -6.64 12.80
N SER A 60 -4.99 -5.79 11.77
CA SER A 60 -4.35 -4.48 11.81
C SER A 60 -5.26 -3.33 12.22
N GLY A 61 -6.59 -3.53 12.15
CA GLY A 61 -7.57 -2.45 12.31
C GLY A 61 -7.61 -1.47 11.12
N PHE A 62 -6.85 -1.71 10.04
CA PHE A 62 -6.78 -0.84 8.87
C PHE A 62 -7.66 -1.29 7.69
N GLY A 63 -8.64 -2.17 7.92
CA GLY A 63 -9.49 -2.74 6.87
C GLY A 63 -10.16 -1.71 5.96
N GLY A 64 -10.57 -0.55 6.50
CA GLY A 64 -11.12 0.55 5.71
C GLY A 64 -10.10 1.20 4.76
N PHE A 65 -8.86 1.40 5.23
CA PHE A 65 -7.76 1.96 4.42
C PHE A 65 -7.37 1.04 3.27
N LEU A 66 -7.32 -0.27 3.56
CA LEU A 66 -7.06 -1.31 2.58
C LEU A 66 -8.10 -1.36 1.48
N LEU A 67 -9.37 -1.23 1.85
CA LEU A 67 -10.46 -1.24 0.88
C LEU A 67 -10.30 -0.08 -0.10
N ILE A 68 -9.95 1.12 0.40
CA ILE A 68 -9.71 2.29 -0.46
C ILE A 68 -8.51 2.04 -1.39
N GLN A 69 -7.38 1.54 -0.88
CA GLN A 69 -6.22 1.23 -1.72
C GLN A 69 -6.50 0.17 -2.79
N ILE A 70 -7.30 -0.86 -2.48
CA ILE A 70 -7.68 -1.87 -3.47
C ILE A 70 -8.62 -1.28 -4.51
N THR A 71 -9.66 -0.57 -4.07
CA THR A 71 -10.63 0.07 -4.96
C THR A 71 -9.92 1.01 -5.93
N GLU A 72 -9.02 1.83 -5.41
CA GLU A 72 -8.16 2.69 -6.20
C GLU A 72 -7.36 1.90 -7.26
N ASN A 73 -6.65 0.86 -6.83
CA ASN A 73 -5.79 0.08 -7.72
C ASN A 73 -6.62 -0.64 -8.80
N ILE A 74 -7.84 -1.08 -8.49
CA ILE A 74 -8.79 -1.62 -9.47
C ILE A 74 -9.21 -0.52 -10.46
N ILE A 75 -9.60 0.67 -9.98
CA ILE A 75 -9.99 1.78 -10.84
C ILE A 75 -8.86 2.14 -11.81
N PHE A 76 -7.63 2.31 -11.32
CA PHE A 76 -6.49 2.61 -12.18
C PHE A 76 -6.15 1.47 -13.15
N HIS A 77 -6.31 0.22 -12.73
CA HIS A 77 -6.08 -0.93 -13.60
C HIS A 77 -7.08 -1.01 -14.77
N PHE A 78 -8.35 -0.71 -14.52
CA PHE A 78 -9.41 -0.84 -15.54
C PHE A 78 -9.67 0.43 -16.35
N PHE A 79 -9.57 1.62 -15.75
CA PHE A 79 -9.93 2.87 -16.42
C PHE A 79 -8.77 3.51 -17.21
N ALA A 80 -7.56 2.92 -17.18
CA ALA A 80 -6.38 3.41 -17.89
C ALA A 80 -6.22 4.94 -17.79
N LEU A 81 -6.47 5.48 -16.59
CA LEU A 81 -6.40 6.91 -16.33
C LEU A 81 -5.00 7.40 -16.71
N GLY A 82 -4.95 8.51 -17.46
CA GLY A 82 -3.72 9.02 -18.05
C GLY A 82 -2.58 9.17 -17.03
N ARG A 83 -1.33 9.06 -17.51
CA ARG A 83 -0.09 9.01 -16.72
C ARG A 83 -0.05 9.99 -15.53
N ILE A 84 -0.49 11.23 -15.76
CA ILE A 84 -0.44 12.31 -14.76
C ILE A 84 -1.39 12.03 -13.59
N VAL A 85 -2.56 11.45 -13.89
CA VAL A 85 -3.59 11.16 -12.88
C VAL A 85 -3.07 10.10 -11.93
N GLU A 86 -2.56 8.98 -12.43
CA GLU A 86 -2.04 7.90 -11.57
C GLU A 86 -0.81 8.35 -10.77
N LEU A 87 0.01 9.23 -11.31
CA LEU A 87 1.25 9.66 -10.66
C LEU A 87 1.03 10.71 -9.55
N ILE A 88 -0.08 11.44 -9.60
CA ILE A 88 -0.42 12.49 -8.62
C ILE A 88 -1.54 12.04 -7.69
N VAL A 89 -2.63 11.51 -8.25
CA VAL A 89 -3.84 11.15 -7.50
C VAL A 89 -3.55 10.00 -6.55
N LYS A 90 -2.75 9.02 -6.96
CA LYS A 90 -2.46 7.87 -6.10
C LYS A 90 -1.63 8.22 -4.85
N PRO A 91 -0.48 8.89 -4.99
CA PRO A 91 0.23 9.44 -3.84
C PRO A 91 -0.63 10.37 -2.98
N ALA A 92 -1.52 11.17 -3.60
CA ALA A 92 -2.43 12.04 -2.87
C ALA A 92 -3.48 11.24 -2.06
N ILE A 93 -4.05 10.17 -2.61
CA ILE A 93 -4.97 9.29 -1.88
C ILE A 93 -4.26 8.66 -0.68
N VAL A 94 -3.04 8.13 -0.88
CA VAL A 94 -2.24 7.57 0.21
C VAL A 94 -1.95 8.62 1.29
N PHE A 95 -1.58 9.84 0.89
CA PHE A 95 -1.40 10.96 1.81
C PHE A 95 -2.68 11.23 2.63
N PHE A 96 -3.82 11.38 1.95
CA PHE A 96 -5.09 11.66 2.61
C PHE A 96 -5.49 10.55 3.56
N LEU A 97 -5.28 9.29 3.18
CA LEU A 97 -5.56 8.14 4.03
C LEU A 97 -4.77 8.21 5.34
N ILE A 98 -3.46 8.43 5.28
CA ILE A 98 -2.62 8.52 6.48
C ILE A 98 -2.99 9.75 7.31
N TYR A 99 -3.29 10.88 6.65
CA TYR A 99 -3.67 12.12 7.30
C TYR A 99 -4.97 11.98 8.12
N ILE A 100 -5.99 11.30 7.57
CA ILE A 100 -7.25 11.05 8.31
C ILE A 100 -7.10 9.98 9.40
N SER A 101 -6.04 9.16 9.37
CA SER A 101 -5.72 8.18 10.42
C SER A 101 -5.17 8.80 11.71
N ASN A 102 -5.11 10.14 11.83
CA ASN A 102 -4.43 10.86 12.92
C ASN A 102 -2.93 10.55 13.05
N LEU A 103 -2.29 10.08 11.97
CA LEU A 103 -0.85 9.90 11.94
C LEU A 103 -0.13 11.23 11.64
N PRO A 104 1.17 11.35 11.99
CA PRO A 104 1.90 12.58 11.76
C PRO A 104 1.96 12.97 10.28
N VAL A 105 1.75 14.25 9.98
CA VAL A 105 1.77 14.78 8.60
C VAL A 105 3.09 14.47 7.89
N TRP A 106 4.21 14.49 8.61
CA TRP A 106 5.52 14.16 8.04
C TRP A 106 5.58 12.72 7.54
N LEU A 107 4.89 11.78 8.19
CA LEU A 107 4.82 10.38 7.80
C LEU A 107 3.94 10.21 6.56
N ALA A 108 2.80 10.90 6.51
CA ALA A 108 1.94 10.95 5.33
C ALA A 108 2.70 11.46 4.09
N LEU A 109 3.47 12.54 4.24
CA LEU A 109 4.32 13.08 3.16
C LEU A 109 5.39 12.09 2.72
N LEU A 110 6.08 11.45 3.67
CA LEU A 110 7.14 10.49 3.39
C LEU A 110 6.61 9.32 2.56
N VAL A 111 5.50 8.71 2.98
CA VAL A 111 4.90 7.57 2.27
C VAL A 111 4.39 7.98 0.89
N ALA A 112 3.75 9.14 0.76
CA ALA A 112 3.28 9.65 -0.53
C ALA A 112 4.44 9.91 -1.50
N VAL A 113 5.55 10.47 -1.02
CA VAL A 113 6.76 10.68 -1.84
C VAL A 113 7.35 9.34 -2.29
N ILE A 114 7.44 8.34 -1.40
CA ILE A 114 7.92 7.01 -1.78
C ILE A 114 7.00 6.38 -2.83
N ASP A 115 5.70 6.42 -2.63
CA ASP A 115 4.74 5.85 -3.58
C ASP A 115 4.79 6.55 -4.95
N PHE A 116 4.96 7.88 -4.97
CA PHE A 116 5.24 8.63 -6.20
C PHE A 116 6.46 8.07 -6.94
N PHE A 117 7.60 7.88 -6.25
CA PHE A 117 8.81 7.35 -6.87
C PHE A 117 8.63 5.91 -7.36
N LEU A 118 7.94 5.06 -6.60
CA LEU A 118 7.66 3.68 -6.99
C LEU A 118 6.78 3.60 -8.24
N ASN A 119 5.73 4.42 -8.31
CA ASN A 119 4.84 4.47 -9.47
C ASN A 119 5.52 5.10 -10.69
N TYR A 120 6.40 6.09 -10.49
CA TYR A 120 7.21 6.67 -11.55
C TYR A 120 8.17 5.63 -12.17
N GLN A 121 8.84 4.81 -11.35
CA GLN A 121 9.74 3.76 -11.83
C GLN A 121 9.01 2.62 -12.55
N LYS A 122 7.85 2.17 -12.04
CA LYS A 122 7.09 1.05 -12.61
C LYS A 122 6.63 1.28 -14.07
N LYS A 123 6.53 2.53 -14.52
CA LYS A 123 6.06 2.90 -15.87
C LYS A 123 7.15 3.40 -16.82
N LEU A 124 8.39 3.52 -16.34
CA LEU A 124 9.57 3.84 -17.17
C LEU A 124 10.23 2.59 -17.77
N LEU A 125 9.97 1.42 -17.18
CA LEU A 125 10.38 0.09 -17.64
C LEU A 125 9.20 -0.64 -18.28
#